data_AF-F8J820-F1
#
_entry.id   AF-F8J820-F1
#
_cell.length_a   1.000
_cell.length_b   1.000
_cell.length_c   1.000
_cell.angle_alpha   90.00
_cell.angle_beta   90.00
_cell.angle_gamma   90.00
#
_symmetry.space_group_name_H-M   'P 1'
#
loop_
_entity.id
_entity.type
_entity.pdbx_description
1 polymer ?
#
loop_
_entity_poly.entity_id
_entity_poly.type
_entity_poly.pdbx_seq_one_letter_code
_entity_poly.pdbx_strand_id
1 'polypeptide(L)'
;MRFMSFPHPLGAVTLVLVVCLQLCCAVVAKAQSSEPSGTGTTYYVSPTGDDLNSGTAPNAPWRSLGRIQQSVYNAGDSILLEGGKTFVGCLQISRGMLRGTAERPVTIGAYGHGKFQIKSNCAGRLVAAIDIVGASGVVVQDCTLRGNGGKTPFGVWIQNPYDNDAARNITVRRCDISGFFTTSPGQNGAEIFVTGHPGAGLDGVNVIDNVLHGSDGPTSPDNNGLYGFGRDKNVRNILYQGNVIYDIGGRPGGTNGADGNGMIANGVTGGLIQNNIAYNLGANVDTCGGPSGFWAYSSSHIVIQFNEVYNAKPSKFVKGCDWDGFDLDGYVTDSVLQYNYAHDNWGAGFAAYIDGEWGRNIIRYNVAVNNATSWGASYFGNIVIARGADSPQLSIYNNTLISNGPSNTTAGISIQGNPKGAIIANNLIIALNGANYINTGSELPEVQILSNSYYLTDQFAIRWRDRNYTNLDTWRQATGNETLDGKSTAFTDDPQLDTTALGEICGGYKRSCPRAALHVSQKLMGRAIDLTKPPFNLDVGSRDYVGNKIPQSGSGTGYGIGAVVVDK
;
A
#
# COMPACT_ATOMS: atom_id res chain seq x y z
N MET A 1 66.94 -17.09 -34.64
CA MET A 1 68.10 -16.60 -35.42
C MET A 1 68.10 -15.07 -35.39
N ARG A 2 69.29 -14.46 -35.38
CA ARG A 2 69.71 -13.04 -35.61
C ARG A 2 68.59 -11.97 -35.79
N PHE A 3 68.56 -10.86 -35.03
CA PHE A 3 69.49 -9.68 -35.08
C PHE A 3 69.56 -9.06 -36.50
N MET A 4 69.52 -7.74 -36.78
CA MET A 4 69.73 -6.47 -36.02
C MET A 4 69.07 -5.29 -36.83
N SER A 5 69.07 -3.98 -36.52
CA SER A 5 69.63 -3.10 -35.44
C SER A 5 68.96 -1.69 -35.42
N PHE A 6 68.87 -1.09 -34.22
CA PHE A 6 69.22 0.29 -33.75
C PHE A 6 69.59 1.43 -34.75
N PRO A 7 69.47 2.75 -34.37
CA PRO A 7 69.69 3.30 -33.01
C PRO A 7 68.77 4.42 -32.44
N HIS A 8 69.06 4.75 -31.17
CA HIS A 8 68.63 5.87 -30.29
C HIS A 8 69.16 7.27 -30.75
N PRO A 9 68.86 8.46 -30.12
CA PRO A 9 68.49 8.68 -28.70
C PRO A 9 67.55 9.88 -28.31
N LEU A 10 67.28 9.94 -26.99
CA LEU A 10 67.07 11.09 -26.07
C LEU A 10 66.67 12.48 -26.60
N GLY A 11 65.67 13.10 -25.96
CA GLY A 11 65.49 14.56 -25.95
C GLY A 11 64.18 15.02 -25.32
N ALA A 12 64.22 15.60 -24.12
CA ALA A 12 63.09 16.32 -23.52
C ALA A 12 63.24 17.83 -23.75
N VAL A 13 62.33 18.45 -24.50
CA VAL A 13 62.17 19.91 -24.56
C VAL A 13 60.69 20.27 -24.67
N THR A 14 60.21 21.04 -23.71
CA THR A 14 58.91 21.73 -23.78
C THR A 14 59.06 22.99 -24.62
N LEU A 15 58.23 23.20 -25.65
CA LEU A 15 57.99 24.55 -26.16
C LEU A 15 56.58 24.73 -26.71
N VAL A 16 55.92 25.79 -26.22
CA VAL A 16 54.63 26.30 -26.68
C VAL A 16 54.89 27.30 -27.81
N LEU A 17 54.19 27.21 -28.93
CA LEU A 17 53.53 28.39 -29.52
C LEU A 17 52.43 28.04 -30.54
N VAL A 18 51.59 29.04 -30.77
CA VAL A 18 50.29 29.01 -31.45
C VAL A 18 50.42 29.52 -32.90
N VAL A 19 49.47 29.14 -33.78
CA VAL A 19 48.76 30.00 -34.77
C VAL A 19 48.59 29.39 -36.19
N CYS A 20 47.33 29.39 -36.63
CA CYS A 20 46.76 29.39 -37.99
C CYS A 20 46.72 28.14 -38.91
N LEU A 21 45.49 27.62 -39.00
CA LEU A 21 44.63 27.68 -40.20
C LEU A 21 44.92 26.74 -41.39
N GLN A 22 44.12 25.67 -41.47
CA GLN A 22 43.56 25.22 -42.76
C GLN A 22 42.18 24.56 -42.58
N LEU A 23 41.37 24.62 -43.64
CA LEU A 23 39.93 24.33 -43.62
C LEU A 23 39.63 22.83 -43.44
N CYS A 24 38.72 22.52 -42.51
CA CYS A 24 37.79 21.41 -42.66
C CYS A 24 36.36 21.92 -42.44
N CYS A 25 35.59 21.98 -43.53
CA CYS A 25 34.16 22.30 -43.48
C CYS A 25 33.38 21.13 -42.86
N ALA A 26 33.31 21.06 -41.54
CA ALA A 26 32.26 20.33 -40.85
C ALA A 26 31.08 21.28 -40.63
N VAL A 27 30.00 21.11 -41.40
CA VAL A 27 28.72 21.75 -41.08
C VAL A 27 28.20 21.09 -39.80
N VAL A 28 28.58 21.65 -38.66
CA VAL A 28 27.91 21.37 -37.39
C VAL A 28 26.54 22.02 -37.50
N ALA A 29 25.59 21.27 -38.05
CA ALA A 29 24.18 21.56 -37.89
C ALA A 29 23.90 21.56 -36.39
N LYS A 30 23.90 22.76 -35.80
CA LYS A 30 23.54 22.98 -34.42
C LYS A 30 22.06 22.63 -34.34
N ALA A 31 21.77 21.38 -33.99
CA ALA A 31 20.43 20.93 -33.71
C ALA A 31 19.93 21.80 -32.55
N GLN A 32 19.17 22.85 -32.88
CA GLN A 32 18.36 23.54 -31.89
C GLN A 32 17.38 22.49 -31.40
N SER A 33 17.65 21.95 -30.22
CA SER A 33 16.62 21.39 -29.38
C SER A 33 15.60 22.52 -29.18
N SER A 34 14.53 22.49 -29.97
CA SER A 34 13.36 23.30 -29.72
C SER A 34 12.81 22.83 -28.39
N GLU A 35 13.15 23.54 -27.31
CA GLU A 35 12.34 23.45 -26.10
C GLU A 35 10.88 23.74 -26.51
N PRO A 36 9.89 22.98 -26.01
CA PRO A 36 8.51 23.11 -26.45
C PRO A 36 7.92 24.44 -25.98
N SER A 37 8.12 25.48 -26.81
CA SER A 37 7.90 26.90 -26.53
C SER A 37 6.41 27.28 -26.57
N GLY A 38 5.63 26.69 -25.67
CA GLY A 38 4.21 27.00 -25.52
C GLY A 38 3.71 26.62 -24.14
N THR A 39 3.41 27.61 -23.32
CA THR A 39 2.52 27.46 -22.17
C THR A 39 1.19 26.90 -22.66
N GLY A 40 0.64 25.88 -22.00
CA GLY A 40 -0.67 25.34 -22.37
C GLY A 40 -1.78 26.36 -22.18
N THR A 41 -2.89 26.14 -22.89
CA THR A 41 -4.07 26.99 -22.81
C THR A 41 -4.81 26.73 -21.50
N THR A 42 -5.18 27.79 -20.78
CA THR A 42 -6.03 27.67 -19.59
C THR A 42 -7.47 28.01 -19.95
N TYR A 43 -8.38 27.09 -19.62
CA TYR A 43 -9.82 27.21 -19.77
C TYR A 43 -10.46 27.35 -18.38
N TYR A 44 -11.40 28.25 -18.23
CA TYR A 44 -12.08 28.60 -16.98
C TYR A 44 -13.56 28.21 -17.07
N VAL A 45 -14.09 27.63 -16.00
CA VAL A 45 -15.49 27.17 -15.91
C VAL A 45 -16.11 27.64 -14.59
N SER A 46 -17.27 28.27 -14.65
CA SER A 46 -18.00 28.82 -13.49
C SER A 46 -19.50 28.57 -13.68
N PRO A 47 -20.30 28.20 -12.67
CA PRO A 47 -21.74 28.05 -12.85
C PRO A 47 -22.46 29.35 -13.25
N THR A 48 -21.80 30.50 -13.09
CA THR A 48 -22.26 31.84 -13.54
C THR A 48 -21.70 32.28 -14.89
N GLY A 49 -20.92 31.44 -15.57
CA GLY A 49 -20.38 31.68 -16.91
C GLY A 49 -21.41 31.50 -18.04
N ASP A 50 -20.92 31.50 -19.28
CA ASP A 50 -21.69 31.20 -20.49
C ASP A 50 -20.89 30.23 -21.38
N ASP A 51 -21.55 29.17 -21.87
CA ASP A 51 -20.93 28.17 -22.75
C ASP A 51 -20.62 28.72 -24.16
N LEU A 52 -21.15 29.89 -24.50
CA LEU A 52 -20.81 30.68 -25.69
C LEU A 52 -19.50 31.48 -25.54
N ASN A 53 -18.95 31.62 -24.33
CA ASN A 53 -17.67 32.30 -24.12
C ASN A 53 -16.49 31.51 -24.72
N SER A 54 -15.35 32.18 -24.93
CA SER A 54 -14.10 31.49 -25.31
C SER A 54 -13.63 30.51 -24.22
N GLY A 55 -13.98 30.77 -22.95
CA GLY A 55 -13.48 30.04 -21.79
C GLY A 55 -12.04 30.37 -21.43
N THR A 56 -11.30 31.14 -22.24
CA THR A 56 -9.85 31.37 -22.09
C THR A 56 -9.47 32.54 -21.18
N ALA A 57 -10.45 33.16 -20.51
CA ALA A 57 -10.22 34.25 -19.55
C ALA A 57 -11.11 34.08 -18.31
N PRO A 58 -10.64 34.39 -17.08
CA PRO A 58 -11.43 34.20 -15.84
C PRO A 58 -12.74 34.99 -15.79
N ASN A 59 -12.84 36.10 -16.54
CA ASN A 59 -14.03 36.96 -16.65
C ASN A 59 -14.94 36.58 -17.84
N ALA A 60 -14.55 35.61 -18.65
CA ALA A 60 -15.38 34.99 -19.69
C ALA A 60 -15.30 33.45 -19.62
N PRO A 61 -15.66 32.83 -18.47
CA PRO A 61 -15.60 31.39 -18.30
C PRO A 61 -16.77 30.69 -19.01
N TRP A 62 -16.59 29.41 -19.34
CA TRP A 62 -17.68 28.50 -19.68
C TRP A 62 -18.60 28.27 -18.48
N ARG A 63 -19.80 27.74 -18.73
CA ARG A 63 -20.78 27.49 -17.67
C ARG A 63 -20.80 26.05 -17.18
N SER A 64 -20.68 25.08 -18.07
CA SER A 64 -21.10 23.69 -17.82
C SER A 64 -20.00 22.64 -18.03
N LEU A 65 -20.14 21.52 -17.30
CA LEU A 65 -19.34 20.31 -17.54
C LEU A 65 -19.55 19.74 -18.96
N GLY A 66 -20.73 19.98 -19.55
CA GLY A 66 -21.02 19.59 -20.94
C GLY A 66 -20.14 20.32 -21.95
N ARG A 67 -19.86 21.61 -21.72
CA ARG A 67 -18.99 22.41 -22.59
C ARG A 67 -17.54 21.96 -22.55
N ILE A 68 -17.05 21.47 -21.41
CA ILE A 68 -15.73 20.84 -21.27
C ILE A 68 -15.62 19.62 -22.21
N GLN A 69 -16.70 18.83 -22.29
CA GLN A 69 -16.74 17.57 -23.05
C GLN A 69 -16.82 17.75 -24.57
N GLN A 70 -16.98 18.99 -25.06
CA GLN A 70 -17.08 19.35 -26.47
C GLN A 70 -15.77 19.94 -27.03
N SER A 71 -14.62 19.64 -26.41
CA SER A 71 -13.33 20.24 -26.79
C SER A 71 -12.16 19.25 -26.64
N VAL A 72 -11.09 19.56 -27.37
CA VAL A 72 -9.83 18.80 -27.38
C VAL A 72 -8.76 19.66 -26.73
N TYR A 73 -8.00 19.05 -25.82
CA TYR A 73 -7.00 19.68 -24.98
C TYR A 73 -5.64 19.07 -25.28
N ASN A 74 -4.66 19.93 -25.52
CA ASN A 74 -3.30 19.57 -25.89
C ASN A 74 -2.41 19.43 -24.65
N ALA A 75 -1.26 18.78 -24.81
CA ALA A 75 -0.31 18.56 -23.72
C ALA A 75 0.04 19.87 -22.99
N GLY A 76 -0.21 19.92 -21.68
CA GLY A 76 0.03 21.09 -20.82
C GLY A 76 -1.16 22.04 -20.66
N ASP A 77 -2.28 21.83 -21.37
CA ASP A 77 -3.50 22.63 -21.17
C ASP A 77 -4.10 22.41 -19.77
N SER A 78 -4.85 23.39 -19.28
CA SER A 78 -5.50 23.36 -17.96
C SER A 78 -6.99 23.70 -18.07
N ILE A 79 -7.83 22.91 -17.40
CA ILE A 79 -9.28 23.09 -17.27
C ILE A 79 -9.54 23.41 -15.80
N LEU A 80 -9.78 24.68 -15.50
CA LEU A 80 -9.93 25.17 -14.14
C LEU A 80 -11.40 25.50 -13.86
N LEU A 81 -11.99 24.77 -12.92
CA LEU A 81 -13.34 25.00 -12.42
C LEU A 81 -13.30 25.97 -11.23
N GLU A 82 -14.34 26.79 -11.06
CA GLU A 82 -14.36 27.80 -10.00
C GLU A 82 -14.41 27.15 -8.61
N GLY A 83 -13.43 27.47 -7.77
CA GLY A 83 -13.33 27.00 -6.39
C GLY A 83 -14.50 27.46 -5.53
N GLY A 84 -14.95 26.58 -4.62
CA GLY A 84 -16.10 26.83 -3.76
C GLY A 84 -17.46 26.79 -4.48
N LYS A 85 -17.49 26.42 -5.77
CA LYS A 85 -18.73 26.26 -6.55
C LYS A 85 -19.07 24.81 -6.82
N THR A 86 -20.38 24.54 -6.89
CA THR A 86 -20.93 23.21 -7.22
C THR A 86 -21.38 23.15 -8.67
N PHE A 87 -20.90 22.14 -9.39
CA PHE A 87 -21.37 21.73 -10.70
C PHE A 87 -22.21 20.46 -10.55
N VAL A 88 -23.39 20.44 -11.16
CA VAL A 88 -24.27 19.25 -11.16
C VAL A 88 -24.10 18.51 -12.47
N GLY A 89 -23.77 17.22 -12.42
CA GLY A 89 -23.48 16.41 -13.60
C GLY A 89 -22.31 15.46 -13.37
N CYS A 90 -21.78 14.93 -14.48
CA CYS A 90 -20.56 14.13 -14.51
C CYS A 90 -19.66 14.60 -15.66
N LEU A 91 -18.37 14.30 -15.55
CA LEU A 91 -17.34 14.68 -16.50
C LEU A 91 -16.67 13.42 -17.08
N GLN A 92 -17.06 13.03 -18.29
CA GLN A 92 -16.39 11.96 -19.02
C GLN A 92 -15.30 12.55 -19.92
N ILE A 93 -14.07 12.08 -19.75
CA ILE A 93 -12.90 12.52 -20.51
C ILE A 93 -12.21 11.30 -21.14
N SER A 94 -11.83 11.41 -22.41
CA SER A 94 -11.31 10.28 -23.20
C SER A 94 -9.98 10.60 -23.89
N ARG A 95 -9.28 9.57 -24.36
CA ARG A 95 -8.05 9.69 -25.17
C ARG A 95 -8.18 10.55 -26.44
N GLY A 96 -9.40 10.71 -26.96
CA GLY A 96 -9.66 11.60 -28.10
C GLY A 96 -9.68 13.08 -27.72
N MET A 97 -10.02 13.36 -26.45
CA MET A 97 -10.19 14.70 -25.89
C MET A 97 -8.92 15.19 -25.21
N LEU A 98 -8.26 14.37 -24.39
CA LEU A 98 -7.05 14.77 -23.65
C LEU A 98 -5.81 14.17 -24.28
N ARG A 99 -4.89 15.03 -24.72
CA ARG A 99 -3.62 14.66 -25.38
C ARG A 99 -2.42 15.00 -24.51
N GLY A 100 -2.49 14.64 -23.23
CA GLY A 100 -1.42 14.89 -22.27
C GLY A 100 -0.22 13.96 -22.43
N THR A 101 0.93 14.37 -21.91
CA THR A 101 2.12 13.51 -21.73
C THR A 101 2.55 13.49 -20.26
N ALA A 102 3.58 12.72 -19.91
CA ALA A 102 4.13 12.71 -18.55
C ALA A 102 4.74 14.08 -18.17
N GLU A 103 5.41 14.71 -19.12
CA GLU A 103 6.12 16.00 -18.99
C GLU A 103 5.16 17.19 -19.08
N ARG A 104 4.06 17.03 -19.82
CA ARG A 104 3.04 18.05 -20.09
C ARG A 104 1.64 17.45 -19.96
N PRO A 105 1.19 17.14 -18.73
CA PRO A 105 -0.15 16.60 -18.53
C PRO A 105 -1.23 17.64 -18.84
N VAL A 106 -2.44 17.19 -19.17
CA VAL A 106 -3.63 18.02 -19.10
C VAL A 106 -4.13 18.03 -17.66
N THR A 107 -4.31 19.22 -17.09
CA THR A 107 -4.74 19.37 -15.68
C THR A 107 -6.21 19.77 -15.60
N ILE A 108 -7.01 19.04 -14.81
CA ILE A 108 -8.34 19.44 -14.36
C ILE A 108 -8.22 19.83 -12.89
N GLY A 109 -8.50 21.09 -12.58
CA GLY A 109 -8.22 21.67 -11.26
C GLY A 109 -9.18 22.79 -10.88
N ALA A 110 -8.85 23.50 -9.80
CA ALA A 110 -9.61 24.67 -9.34
C ALA A 110 -8.90 25.99 -9.67
N TYR A 111 -9.66 27.08 -9.80
CA TYR A 111 -9.16 28.46 -9.70
C TYR A 111 -9.96 29.27 -8.68
N GLY A 112 -9.41 30.39 -8.20
CA GLY A 112 -10.03 31.16 -7.13
C GLY A 112 -9.77 30.54 -5.75
N HIS A 113 -10.81 30.43 -4.92
CA HIS A 113 -10.68 29.98 -3.53
C HIS A 113 -11.32 28.62 -3.29
N GLY A 114 -10.55 27.66 -2.77
CA GLY A 114 -11.03 26.34 -2.39
C GLY A 114 -11.12 25.34 -3.55
N LYS A 115 -11.62 24.14 -3.25
CA LYS A 115 -11.81 23.06 -4.23
C LYS A 115 -13.03 23.33 -5.11
N PHE A 116 -13.01 22.92 -6.37
CA PHE A 116 -14.25 22.86 -7.16
C PHE A 116 -15.08 21.65 -6.71
N GLN A 117 -16.41 21.70 -6.81
CA GLN A 117 -17.26 20.61 -6.35
C GLN A 117 -18.11 20.03 -7.48
N ILE A 118 -18.13 18.70 -7.64
CA ILE A 118 -19.08 18.00 -8.52
C ILE A 118 -20.07 17.23 -7.64
N LYS A 119 -21.35 17.53 -7.81
CA LYS A 119 -22.45 16.72 -7.27
C LYS A 119 -23.03 15.87 -8.41
N SER A 120 -22.80 14.57 -8.35
CA SER A 120 -23.33 13.67 -9.38
C SER A 120 -24.86 13.66 -9.36
N ASN A 121 -25.46 13.72 -10.55
CA ASN A 121 -26.86 13.35 -10.77
C ASN A 121 -27.00 12.19 -11.77
N CYS A 122 -25.89 11.61 -12.22
CA CYS A 122 -25.87 10.55 -13.22
C CYS A 122 -26.28 9.21 -12.60
N ALA A 123 -26.95 8.37 -13.38
CA ALA A 123 -27.46 7.08 -12.92
C ALA A 123 -27.05 5.96 -13.87
N GLY A 124 -26.43 4.90 -13.35
CA GLY A 124 -26.10 3.71 -14.13
C GLY A 124 -25.10 2.79 -13.42
N ARG A 125 -24.96 1.57 -13.94
CA ARG A 125 -24.09 0.53 -13.36
C ARG A 125 -22.59 0.84 -13.50
N LEU A 126 -22.21 1.53 -14.56
CA LEU A 126 -20.83 1.79 -14.95
C LEU A 126 -20.70 3.29 -15.24
N VAL A 127 -20.82 4.10 -14.19
CA VAL A 127 -20.88 5.57 -14.29
C VAL A 127 -20.10 6.17 -13.12
N ALA A 128 -19.30 7.19 -13.41
CA ALA A 128 -18.52 7.93 -12.42
C ALA A 128 -18.90 9.42 -12.41
N ALA A 129 -18.56 10.15 -11.32
CA ALA A 129 -18.61 11.61 -11.36
C ALA A 129 -17.50 12.19 -12.27
N ILE A 130 -16.33 11.56 -12.31
CA ILE A 130 -15.27 11.79 -13.30
C ILE A 130 -14.86 10.43 -13.89
N ASP A 131 -14.97 10.26 -15.21
CA ASP A 131 -14.58 9.02 -15.91
C ASP A 131 -13.42 9.30 -16.88
N ILE A 132 -12.30 8.60 -16.72
CA ILE A 132 -11.05 8.78 -17.46
C ILE A 132 -10.83 7.55 -18.36
N VAL A 133 -11.18 7.70 -19.64
CA VAL A 133 -11.26 6.59 -20.60
C VAL A 133 -10.06 6.59 -21.57
N GLY A 134 -9.05 5.80 -21.23
CA GLY A 134 -7.86 5.54 -22.05
C GLY A 134 -6.91 6.73 -22.22
N ALA A 135 -7.14 7.84 -21.51
CA ALA A 135 -6.36 9.07 -21.64
C ALA A 135 -5.03 9.00 -20.87
N SER A 136 -3.95 9.45 -21.49
CA SER A 136 -2.62 9.54 -20.88
C SER A 136 -2.26 10.97 -20.49
N GLY A 137 -1.38 11.13 -19.49
CA GLY A 137 -0.90 12.43 -19.02
C GLY A 137 -2.04 13.30 -18.46
N VAL A 138 -2.75 12.79 -17.45
CA VAL A 138 -3.92 13.49 -16.88
C VAL A 138 -3.70 13.74 -15.40
N VAL A 139 -3.97 14.96 -14.94
CA VAL A 139 -4.01 15.30 -13.51
C VAL A 139 -5.40 15.81 -13.16
N VAL A 140 -6.12 15.11 -12.30
CA VAL A 140 -7.33 15.62 -11.63
C VAL A 140 -6.93 16.05 -10.23
N GLN A 141 -7.23 17.29 -9.84
CA GLN A 141 -6.83 17.82 -8.54
C GLN A 141 -7.80 18.83 -7.93
N ASP A 142 -7.65 19.06 -6.63
CA ASP A 142 -8.32 20.14 -5.89
C ASP A 142 -9.85 20.09 -6.04
N CYS A 143 -10.42 18.89 -5.90
CA CYS A 143 -11.82 18.60 -6.17
C CYS A 143 -12.58 18.06 -4.95
N THR A 144 -13.88 18.34 -4.87
CA THR A 144 -14.81 17.69 -3.93
C THR A 144 -15.88 16.97 -4.73
N LEU A 145 -15.97 15.65 -4.60
CA LEU A 145 -16.92 14.83 -5.35
C LEU A 145 -17.96 14.26 -4.38
N ARG A 146 -19.24 14.33 -4.76
CA ARG A 146 -20.35 13.76 -3.97
C ARG A 146 -21.26 12.91 -4.85
N GLY A 147 -21.52 11.69 -4.40
CA GLY A 147 -22.31 10.71 -5.13
C GLY A 147 -23.83 10.95 -5.12
N ASN A 148 -24.55 10.04 -5.78
CA ASN A 148 -25.98 10.19 -6.13
C ASN A 148 -26.85 9.12 -5.45
N GLY A 149 -26.63 8.88 -4.15
CA GLY A 149 -27.42 7.94 -3.33
C GLY A 149 -27.49 6.53 -3.95
N GLY A 150 -26.34 5.92 -4.20
CA GLY A 150 -26.25 4.57 -4.77
C GLY A 150 -26.45 4.45 -6.29
N LYS A 151 -26.72 5.56 -6.99
CA LYS A 151 -26.94 5.58 -8.46
C LYS A 151 -25.68 5.87 -9.29
N THR A 152 -24.63 6.40 -8.67
CA THR A 152 -23.31 6.60 -9.26
C THR A 152 -22.32 5.76 -8.45
N PRO A 153 -21.86 4.60 -8.97
CA PRO A 153 -20.99 3.71 -8.20
C PRO A 153 -19.57 4.23 -7.97
N PHE A 154 -19.07 5.17 -8.79
CA PHE A 154 -17.66 5.58 -8.77
C PHE A 154 -17.49 7.10 -8.61
N GLY A 155 -16.58 7.54 -7.74
CA GLY A 155 -16.19 8.96 -7.65
C GLY A 155 -15.34 9.36 -8.85
N VAL A 156 -14.13 8.82 -8.92
CA VAL A 156 -13.30 8.82 -10.13
C VAL A 156 -13.15 7.40 -10.66
N TRP A 157 -13.42 7.17 -11.95
CA TRP A 157 -13.09 5.91 -12.63
C TRP A 157 -11.92 6.14 -13.58
N ILE A 158 -10.83 5.40 -13.39
CA ILE A 158 -9.67 5.38 -14.27
C ILE A 158 -9.69 4.05 -15.02
N GLN A 159 -9.84 4.09 -16.34
CA GLN A 159 -9.94 2.85 -17.12
C GLN A 159 -9.26 2.95 -18.48
N ASN A 160 -8.71 1.83 -18.95
CA ASN A 160 -8.26 1.71 -20.33
C ASN A 160 -8.93 0.51 -21.02
N PRO A 161 -9.92 0.74 -21.90
CA PRO A 161 -10.59 -0.32 -22.66
C PRO A 161 -9.91 -0.65 -24.01
N TYR A 162 -8.69 -0.15 -24.26
CA TYR A 162 -7.99 -0.31 -25.53
C TYR A 162 -6.88 -1.38 -25.46
N ASP A 163 -6.94 -2.36 -26.35
CA ASP A 163 -6.02 -3.51 -26.33
C ASP A 163 -4.56 -3.17 -26.66
N ASN A 164 -4.35 -2.15 -27.51
CA ASN A 164 -3.09 -1.93 -28.23
C ASN A 164 -2.18 -0.82 -27.65
N ASP A 165 -2.66 -0.07 -26.67
CA ASP A 165 -1.98 1.11 -26.13
C ASP A 165 -2.38 1.33 -24.68
N ALA A 166 -1.39 1.39 -23.77
CA ALA A 166 -1.63 1.53 -22.34
C ALA A 166 -1.86 3.01 -22.00
N ALA A 167 -2.91 3.32 -21.24
CA ALA A 167 -3.11 4.68 -20.73
C ALA A 167 -2.18 4.91 -19.53
N ARG A 168 -1.45 6.04 -19.53
CA ARG A 168 -0.31 6.24 -18.63
C ARG A 168 -0.27 7.58 -17.93
N ASN A 169 0.42 7.64 -16.80
CA ASN A 169 0.69 8.88 -16.05
C ASN A 169 -0.61 9.63 -15.71
N ILE A 170 -1.48 8.96 -14.96
CA ILE A 170 -2.79 9.47 -14.54
C ILE A 170 -2.72 9.73 -13.04
N THR A 171 -3.01 10.96 -12.61
CA THR A 171 -2.92 11.37 -11.21
C THR A 171 -4.25 11.92 -10.71
N VAL A 172 -4.74 11.41 -9.57
CA VAL A 172 -5.86 12.01 -8.81
C VAL A 172 -5.29 12.48 -7.47
N ARG A 173 -5.39 13.78 -7.18
CA ARG A 173 -4.75 14.33 -5.97
C ARG A 173 -5.48 15.45 -5.24
N ARG A 174 -5.31 15.51 -3.92
CA ARG A 174 -5.93 16.53 -3.04
C ARG A 174 -7.45 16.62 -3.17
N CYS A 175 -8.11 15.56 -3.64
CA CYS A 175 -9.55 15.51 -3.71
C CYS A 175 -10.18 15.03 -2.39
N ASP A 176 -11.46 15.33 -2.22
CA ASP A 176 -12.32 14.93 -1.11
C ASP A 176 -13.54 14.23 -1.75
N ILE A 177 -13.69 12.93 -1.55
CA ILE A 177 -14.58 12.07 -2.34
C ILE A 177 -15.40 11.20 -1.38
N SER A 178 -16.74 11.26 -1.51
CA SER A 178 -17.66 10.47 -0.68
C SER A 178 -19.03 10.22 -1.34
N GLY A 179 -19.69 9.14 -0.93
CA GLY A 179 -21.06 8.81 -1.30
C GLY A 179 -21.18 7.96 -2.57
N PHE A 180 -20.09 7.31 -3.00
CA PHE A 180 -20.00 6.56 -4.25
C PHE A 180 -20.09 5.05 -4.01
N PHE A 181 -21.32 4.56 -4.14
CA PHE A 181 -21.67 3.15 -3.97
C PHE A 181 -22.74 2.70 -4.96
N THR A 182 -22.99 1.39 -4.97
CA THR A 182 -24.11 0.76 -5.67
C THR A 182 -25.00 0.00 -4.69
N THR A 183 -26.31 -0.02 -4.92
CA THR A 183 -27.26 -0.86 -4.17
C THR A 183 -27.53 -2.21 -4.84
N SER A 184 -26.93 -2.46 -6.00
CA SER A 184 -27.16 -3.69 -6.76
C SER A 184 -26.28 -4.85 -6.28
N PRO A 185 -26.81 -6.08 -6.14
CA PRO A 185 -26.03 -7.27 -5.88
C PRO A 185 -24.99 -7.55 -6.98
N GLY A 186 -23.84 -8.12 -6.61
CA GLY A 186 -22.77 -8.49 -7.56
C GLY A 186 -22.13 -7.31 -8.30
N GLN A 187 -22.34 -6.09 -7.82
CA GLN A 187 -21.69 -4.87 -8.31
C GLN A 187 -20.91 -4.23 -7.17
N ASN A 188 -19.85 -3.53 -7.54
CA ASN A 188 -18.93 -2.88 -6.61
C ASN A 188 -18.93 -1.38 -6.92
N GLY A 189 -18.73 -0.55 -5.89
CA GLY A 189 -18.48 0.88 -6.01
C GLY A 189 -17.13 1.25 -5.39
N ALA A 190 -16.70 2.49 -5.58
CA ALA A 190 -15.57 3.06 -4.86
C ALA A 190 -15.50 4.59 -5.00
N GLU A 191 -14.87 5.25 -4.04
CA GLU A 191 -14.51 6.65 -4.19
C GLU A 191 -13.53 6.84 -5.37
N ILE A 192 -12.55 5.94 -5.52
CA ILE A 192 -11.73 5.82 -6.73
C ILE A 192 -11.73 4.37 -7.23
N PHE A 193 -12.08 4.17 -8.50
CA PHE A 193 -12.10 2.86 -9.16
C PHE A 193 -11.06 2.79 -10.30
N VAL A 194 -10.25 1.74 -10.36
CA VAL A 194 -9.17 1.57 -11.35
C VAL A 194 -9.39 0.29 -12.18
N THR A 195 -9.39 0.36 -13.50
CA THR A 195 -9.69 -0.81 -14.36
C THR A 195 -8.71 -0.95 -15.52
N GLY A 196 -7.85 -1.96 -15.40
CA GLY A 196 -7.21 -2.57 -16.56
C GLY A 196 -8.16 -3.59 -17.20
N HIS A 197 -8.82 -3.21 -18.29
CA HIS A 197 -9.50 -4.17 -19.16
C HIS A 197 -8.45 -5.07 -19.86
N PRO A 198 -8.81 -6.20 -20.50
CA PRO A 198 -7.83 -7.03 -21.20
C PRO A 198 -6.98 -6.24 -22.21
N GLY A 199 -5.77 -6.73 -22.50
CA GLY A 199 -4.82 -6.04 -23.36
C GLY A 199 -3.88 -5.09 -22.59
N ALA A 200 -3.58 -3.92 -23.16
CA ALA A 200 -2.47 -3.08 -22.72
C ALA A 200 -2.53 -2.60 -21.26
N GLY A 201 -3.73 -2.31 -20.74
CA GLY A 201 -3.94 -1.96 -19.33
C GLY A 201 -3.51 -0.53 -18.96
N LEU A 202 -3.02 -0.34 -17.74
CA LEU A 202 -2.66 0.96 -17.17
C LEU A 202 -1.20 0.98 -16.70
N ASP A 203 -0.54 2.13 -16.73
CA ASP A 203 0.88 2.28 -16.35
C ASP A 203 1.15 3.65 -15.69
N GLY A 204 1.50 3.70 -14.41
CA GLY A 204 1.70 4.97 -13.68
C GLY A 204 0.37 5.60 -13.27
N VAL A 205 -0.39 4.91 -12.42
CA VAL A 205 -1.60 5.46 -11.78
C VAL A 205 -1.26 5.94 -10.38
N ASN A 206 -1.43 7.25 -10.15
CA ASN A 206 -1.07 7.93 -8.93
C ASN A 206 -2.32 8.42 -8.19
N VAL A 207 -2.50 8.03 -6.93
CA VAL A 207 -3.57 8.52 -6.07
C VAL A 207 -2.93 9.12 -4.83
N ILE A 208 -2.91 10.46 -4.75
CA ILE A 208 -2.02 11.20 -3.85
C ILE A 208 -2.78 12.22 -2.99
N ASP A 209 -2.59 12.19 -1.67
CA ASP A 209 -3.11 13.19 -0.71
C ASP A 209 -4.64 13.38 -0.77
N ASN A 210 -5.41 12.33 -1.09
CA ASN A 210 -6.88 12.41 -1.14
C ASN A 210 -7.53 12.01 0.19
N VAL A 211 -8.75 12.52 0.41
CA VAL A 211 -9.64 12.05 1.47
C VAL A 211 -10.78 11.27 0.81
N LEU A 212 -10.87 9.97 1.08
CA LEU A 212 -11.88 9.07 0.50
C LEU A 212 -12.72 8.52 1.65
N HIS A 213 -13.99 8.87 1.76
CA HIS A 213 -14.70 8.62 3.02
C HIS A 213 -16.19 8.29 2.88
N GLY A 214 -16.71 7.60 3.89
CA GLY A 214 -18.14 7.35 4.03
C GLY A 214 -18.94 8.65 4.18
N SER A 215 -20.08 8.78 3.52
CA SER A 215 -20.99 9.92 3.69
C SER A 215 -21.69 9.96 5.06
N ASP A 216 -21.95 8.80 5.67
CA ASP A 216 -22.83 8.65 6.85
C ASP A 216 -22.16 7.96 8.06
N GLY A 217 -20.87 8.23 8.28
CA GLY A 217 -20.10 7.67 9.42
C GLY A 217 -19.73 6.20 9.24
N PRO A 218 -19.27 5.48 10.28
CA PRO A 218 -18.73 4.12 10.16
C PRO A 218 -19.64 3.12 9.45
N THR A 219 -20.96 3.30 9.54
CA THR A 219 -21.99 2.48 8.88
C THR A 219 -22.41 2.99 7.50
N SER A 220 -21.61 3.85 6.85
CA SER A 220 -21.92 4.35 5.52
C SER A 220 -22.02 3.21 4.50
N PRO A 221 -22.96 3.25 3.55
CA PRO A 221 -23.08 2.23 2.50
C PRO A 221 -21.96 2.30 1.44
N ASP A 222 -21.01 3.24 1.58
CA ASP A 222 -19.88 3.42 0.70
C ASP A 222 -19.05 2.14 0.58
N ASN A 223 -18.83 1.72 -0.67
CA ASN A 223 -18.38 0.37 -0.96
C ASN A 223 -16.90 0.17 -0.66
N ASN A 224 -16.02 1.03 -1.17
CA ASN A 224 -14.57 0.95 -0.97
C ASN A 224 -13.98 2.37 -1.06
N GLY A 225 -12.87 2.64 -0.36
CA GLY A 225 -12.10 3.86 -0.59
C GLY A 225 -11.49 3.86 -1.99
N LEU A 226 -10.52 2.98 -2.22
CA LEU A 226 -9.96 2.73 -3.55
C LEU A 226 -10.06 1.24 -3.91
N TYR A 227 -10.69 0.95 -5.03
CA TYR A 227 -10.81 -0.42 -5.55
C TYR A 227 -10.61 -0.47 -7.07
N GLY A 228 -10.69 -1.66 -7.65
CA GLY A 228 -10.38 -1.89 -9.04
C GLY A 228 -9.97 -3.33 -9.34
N PHE A 229 -9.54 -3.55 -10.59
CA PHE A 229 -8.86 -4.77 -11.01
C PHE A 229 -8.05 -4.54 -12.29
N GLY A 230 -6.87 -5.15 -12.38
CA GLY A 230 -6.15 -5.35 -13.64
C GLY A 230 -6.35 -6.77 -14.16
N ARG A 231 -6.96 -6.91 -15.35
CA ARG A 231 -7.00 -8.20 -16.06
C ARG A 231 -5.56 -8.63 -16.35
N ASP A 232 -5.23 -9.91 -16.09
CA ASP A 232 -3.92 -10.48 -16.40
C ASP A 232 -2.73 -9.66 -15.83
N LYS A 233 -2.90 -9.14 -14.61
CA LYS A 233 -1.95 -8.30 -13.86
C LYS A 233 -1.49 -7.03 -14.60
N ASN A 234 -2.34 -6.46 -15.46
CA ASN A 234 -1.98 -5.40 -16.42
C ASN A 234 -2.11 -3.94 -15.93
N VAL A 235 -2.44 -3.70 -14.65
CA VAL A 235 -2.25 -2.38 -14.03
C VAL A 235 -0.83 -2.33 -13.49
N ARG A 236 -0.04 -1.32 -13.86
CA ARG A 236 1.40 -1.28 -13.58
C ARG A 236 1.83 0.01 -12.92
N ASN A 237 2.89 -0.08 -12.11
CA ASN A 237 3.59 1.05 -11.51
C ASN A 237 2.66 2.02 -10.76
N ILE A 238 1.85 1.51 -9.83
CA ILE A 238 0.95 2.36 -9.02
C ILE A 238 1.71 3.13 -7.94
N LEU A 239 1.25 4.33 -7.62
CA LEU A 239 1.65 5.07 -6.41
C LEU A 239 0.41 5.55 -5.66
N TYR A 240 0.10 4.90 -4.54
CA TYR A 240 -0.99 5.31 -3.67
C TYR A 240 -0.39 5.88 -2.38
N GLN A 241 -0.44 7.21 -2.22
CA GLN A 241 0.33 7.91 -1.19
C GLN A 241 -0.44 8.99 -0.45
N GLY A 242 -0.25 9.11 0.87
CA GLY A 242 -0.75 10.26 1.63
C GLY A 242 -2.27 10.34 1.79
N ASN A 243 -2.99 9.29 1.37
CA ASN A 243 -4.45 9.29 1.40
C ASN A 243 -4.98 8.96 2.80
N VAL A 244 -6.10 9.58 3.17
CA VAL A 244 -6.85 9.28 4.40
C VAL A 244 -8.17 8.65 3.99
N ILE A 245 -8.43 7.42 4.45
CA ILE A 245 -9.58 6.63 4.03
C ILE A 245 -10.38 6.21 5.26
N TYR A 246 -11.66 6.60 5.37
CA TYR A 246 -12.40 6.30 6.59
C TYR A 246 -13.90 6.15 6.42
N ASP A 247 -14.53 5.52 7.41
CA ASP A 247 -15.99 5.35 7.49
C ASP A 247 -16.60 4.57 6.30
N ILE A 248 -15.78 3.75 5.64
CA ILE A 248 -16.18 2.87 4.52
C ILE A 248 -16.89 1.64 5.10
N GLY A 249 -18.16 1.78 5.43
CA GLY A 249 -18.95 0.72 6.07
C GLY A 249 -19.23 -0.49 5.19
N GLY A 250 -19.24 -0.34 3.86
CA GLY A 250 -19.65 -1.40 2.93
C GLY A 250 -21.14 -1.73 3.04
N ARG A 251 -21.54 -2.94 2.62
CA ARG A 251 -22.94 -3.38 2.59
C ARG A 251 -23.12 -4.80 3.13
N PRO A 252 -24.27 -5.11 3.75
CA PRO A 252 -24.68 -6.49 4.01
C PRO A 252 -24.96 -7.22 2.69
N GLY A 253 -24.56 -8.49 2.58
CA GLY A 253 -24.67 -9.26 1.34
C GLY A 253 -23.83 -8.70 0.19
N GLY A 254 -22.78 -7.93 0.50
CA GLY A 254 -21.81 -7.43 -0.47
C GLY A 254 -21.13 -8.55 -1.26
N THR A 255 -20.55 -8.21 -2.42
CA THR A 255 -19.73 -9.18 -3.17
C THR A 255 -18.51 -9.55 -2.31
N ASN A 256 -18.30 -10.84 -2.02
CA ASN A 256 -17.19 -11.34 -1.21
C ASN A 256 -15.87 -10.61 -1.53
N GLY A 257 -15.27 -9.98 -0.52
CA GLY A 257 -14.00 -9.24 -0.62
C GLY A 257 -14.01 -7.91 -1.37
N ALA A 258 -15.14 -7.48 -1.93
CA ALA A 258 -15.22 -6.28 -2.76
C ALA A 258 -16.08 -5.16 -2.14
N ASP A 259 -16.34 -5.21 -0.83
CA ASP A 259 -17.04 -4.20 -0.04
C ASP A 259 -16.36 -4.00 1.33
N GLY A 260 -16.42 -2.78 1.85
CA GLY A 260 -15.89 -2.34 3.15
C GLY A 260 -14.41 -1.97 3.18
N ASN A 261 -13.68 -2.03 2.05
CA ASN A 261 -12.21 -1.96 2.04
C ASN A 261 -11.66 -0.53 2.04
N GLY A 262 -10.46 -0.37 2.60
CA GLY A 262 -9.68 0.86 2.46
C GLY A 262 -9.13 1.03 1.04
N MET A 263 -8.15 0.21 0.67
CA MET A 263 -7.44 0.28 -0.61
C MET A 263 -6.96 -1.09 -1.08
N ILE A 264 -7.18 -1.42 -2.35
CA ILE A 264 -6.82 -2.73 -2.91
C ILE A 264 -5.94 -2.60 -4.16
N ALA A 265 -4.78 -3.25 -4.15
CA ALA A 265 -3.96 -3.52 -5.32
C ALA A 265 -4.37 -4.89 -5.92
N ASN A 266 -5.45 -4.89 -6.71
CA ASN A 266 -5.97 -6.08 -7.39
C ASN A 266 -5.49 -6.15 -8.84
N GLY A 267 -4.74 -7.18 -9.23
CA GLY A 267 -4.25 -7.33 -10.61
C GLY A 267 -3.15 -6.34 -10.98
N VAL A 268 -2.23 -6.06 -10.06
CA VAL A 268 -1.19 -5.03 -10.20
C VAL A 268 0.21 -5.63 -10.31
N THR A 269 1.04 -5.11 -11.22
CA THR A 269 2.47 -5.44 -11.32
C THR A 269 3.32 -4.21 -11.06
N GLY A 270 4.03 -4.18 -9.93
CA GLY A 270 4.82 -3.04 -9.48
C GLY A 270 3.93 -1.97 -8.83
N GLY A 271 4.15 -1.70 -7.56
CA GLY A 271 3.33 -0.72 -6.84
C GLY A 271 3.90 -0.28 -5.50
N LEU A 272 3.58 0.95 -5.11
CA LEU A 272 3.96 1.52 -3.83
C LEU A 272 2.72 2.12 -3.12
N ILE A 273 2.34 1.53 -2.00
CA ILE A 273 1.28 2.01 -1.11
C ILE A 273 1.95 2.58 0.15
N GLN A 274 2.02 3.91 0.31
CA GLN A 274 2.75 4.49 1.43
C GLN A 274 2.23 5.78 2.06
N ASN A 275 2.48 5.97 3.36
CA ASN A 275 2.05 7.15 4.13
C ASN A 275 0.53 7.37 4.11
N ASN A 276 -0.27 6.31 3.92
CA ASN A 276 -1.73 6.37 3.97
C ASN A 276 -2.24 6.03 5.38
N ILE A 277 -3.46 6.48 5.69
CA ILE A 277 -4.18 6.16 6.94
C ILE A 277 -5.52 5.55 6.55
N ALA A 278 -5.93 4.45 7.19
CA ALA A 278 -7.32 4.01 7.11
C ALA A 278 -7.95 3.60 8.44
N TYR A 279 -9.24 3.91 8.63
CA TYR A 279 -9.96 3.55 9.86
C TYR A 279 -11.48 3.44 9.70
N ASN A 280 -12.14 2.81 10.68
CA ASN A 280 -13.60 2.59 10.71
C ASN A 280 -14.10 1.87 9.44
N LEU A 281 -13.47 0.75 9.10
CA LEU A 281 -13.74 -0.01 7.88
C LEU A 281 -14.69 -1.18 8.13
N GLY A 282 -15.60 -1.43 7.17
CA GLY A 282 -16.32 -2.69 7.08
C GLY A 282 -17.50 -2.87 8.03
N ALA A 283 -18.04 -1.81 8.63
CA ALA A 283 -19.04 -1.92 9.69
C ALA A 283 -20.34 -2.65 9.29
N ASN A 284 -20.70 -2.67 8.01
CA ASN A 284 -21.90 -3.32 7.50
C ASN A 284 -21.63 -4.66 6.79
N VAL A 285 -20.36 -5.05 6.61
CA VAL A 285 -20.01 -6.28 5.89
C VAL A 285 -20.44 -7.50 6.72
N ASP A 286 -21.02 -8.50 6.04
CA ASP A 286 -21.37 -9.79 6.65
C ASP A 286 -21.05 -11.00 5.73
N THR A 287 -20.10 -10.80 4.81
CA THR A 287 -19.53 -11.79 3.88
C THR A 287 -18.00 -11.82 4.01
N CYS A 288 -17.35 -12.97 3.84
CA CYS A 288 -15.89 -13.10 3.99
C CYS A 288 -15.09 -12.83 2.69
N GLY A 289 -13.76 -12.76 2.83
CA GLY A 289 -12.79 -12.41 1.76
C GLY A 289 -12.36 -10.94 1.83
N GLY A 290 -12.67 -10.28 2.94
CA GLY A 290 -12.60 -8.86 3.20
C GLY A 290 -13.59 -8.47 4.31
N PRO A 291 -13.54 -7.22 4.79
CA PRO A 291 -12.69 -6.16 4.29
C PRO A 291 -11.31 -6.16 4.94
N SER A 292 -10.33 -5.63 4.23
CA SER A 292 -9.02 -5.27 4.77
C SER A 292 -8.77 -3.76 4.58
N GLY A 293 -7.89 -3.20 5.40
CA GLY A 293 -7.38 -1.85 5.23
C GLY A 293 -6.65 -1.67 3.92
N PHE A 294 -5.38 -2.07 3.87
CA PHE A 294 -4.52 -1.91 2.70
C PHE A 294 -3.93 -3.25 2.26
N TRP A 295 -4.36 -3.74 1.09
CA TRP A 295 -4.04 -5.10 0.66
C TRP A 295 -3.76 -5.26 -0.83
N ALA A 296 -3.15 -6.40 -1.17
CA ALA A 296 -2.88 -6.81 -2.53
C ALA A 296 -3.50 -8.19 -2.81
N TYR A 297 -4.08 -8.37 -4.00
CA TYR A 297 -4.63 -9.63 -4.49
C TYR A 297 -4.25 -9.81 -5.96
N SER A 298 -3.86 -11.02 -6.37
CA SER A 298 -3.43 -11.33 -7.75
C SER A 298 -2.42 -10.32 -8.32
N SER A 299 -1.42 -9.97 -7.52
CA SER A 299 -0.47 -8.90 -7.83
C SER A 299 0.98 -9.37 -7.73
N SER A 300 1.94 -8.53 -8.10
CA SER A 300 3.35 -8.78 -7.79
C SER A 300 4.15 -7.49 -7.64
N HIS A 301 5.30 -7.56 -6.97
CA HIS A 301 6.20 -6.42 -6.78
C HIS A 301 5.52 -5.22 -6.07
N ILE A 302 4.64 -5.51 -5.10
CA ILE A 302 3.94 -4.50 -4.30
C ILE A 302 4.71 -4.23 -3.01
N VAL A 303 4.98 -2.97 -2.72
CA VAL A 303 5.52 -2.52 -1.44
C VAL A 303 4.46 -1.72 -0.70
N ILE A 304 4.08 -2.19 0.49
CA ILE A 304 3.14 -1.52 1.39
C ILE A 304 3.95 -1.03 2.60
N GLN A 305 4.12 0.28 2.76
CA GLN A 305 5.00 0.83 3.80
C GLN A 305 4.61 2.18 4.41
N PHE A 306 4.95 2.43 5.67
CA PHE A 306 4.66 3.70 6.38
C PHE A 306 3.17 4.04 6.47
N ASN A 307 2.29 3.04 6.43
CA ASN A 307 0.86 3.24 6.57
C ASN A 307 0.41 2.97 8.00
N GLU A 308 -0.75 3.52 8.36
CA GLU A 308 -1.45 3.25 9.63
C GLU A 308 -2.86 2.74 9.34
N VAL A 309 -3.28 1.64 9.95
CA VAL A 309 -4.66 1.13 9.86
C VAL A 309 -5.22 0.74 11.22
N TYR A 310 -6.39 1.26 11.57
CA TYR A 310 -7.01 0.98 12.88
C TYR A 310 -8.53 0.90 12.89
N ASN A 311 -9.08 0.15 13.85
CA ASN A 311 -10.52 0.01 14.07
C ASN A 311 -11.30 -0.42 12.81
N ALA A 312 -10.73 -1.26 11.93
CA ALA A 312 -11.51 -2.08 11.00
C ALA A 312 -12.38 -3.03 11.84
N LYS A 313 -13.71 -2.92 11.73
CA LYS A 313 -14.61 -3.51 12.74
C LYS A 313 -16.05 -3.72 12.24
N PRO A 314 -16.62 -4.93 12.38
CA PRO A 314 -18.02 -5.18 12.08
C PRO A 314 -18.98 -4.61 13.14
N SER A 315 -20.13 -4.09 12.72
CA SER A 315 -21.29 -3.86 13.61
C SER A 315 -21.95 -5.18 14.00
N LYS A 316 -21.93 -6.17 13.10
CA LYS A 316 -22.47 -7.52 13.30
C LYS A 316 -21.41 -8.54 12.93
N PHE A 317 -20.88 -9.23 13.93
CA PHE A 317 -19.81 -10.21 13.73
C PHE A 317 -20.26 -11.39 12.86
N VAL A 318 -19.40 -11.76 11.89
CA VAL A 318 -19.49 -13.02 11.13
C VAL A 318 -18.22 -13.83 11.36
N LYS A 319 -18.40 -15.12 11.68
CA LYS A 319 -17.30 -15.96 12.14
C LYS A 319 -16.35 -16.34 11.01
N GLY A 320 -15.08 -15.97 11.15
CA GLY A 320 -14.01 -16.32 10.23
C GLY A 320 -13.91 -15.42 9.00
N CYS A 321 -14.57 -14.26 9.00
CA CYS A 321 -14.28 -13.17 8.05
C CYS A 321 -13.36 -12.13 8.70
N ASP A 322 -12.86 -11.21 7.88
CA ASP A 322 -11.51 -10.68 7.99
C ASP A 322 -11.40 -9.45 8.92
N TRP A 323 -11.62 -8.22 8.44
CA TRP A 323 -11.40 -6.96 9.20
C TRP A 323 -9.97 -6.79 9.72
N ASP A 324 -8.99 -7.25 8.96
CA ASP A 324 -7.58 -7.00 9.24
C ASP A 324 -7.12 -5.61 8.77
N GLY A 325 -5.97 -5.17 9.30
CA GLY A 325 -5.37 -3.91 8.89
C GLY A 325 -4.73 -3.95 7.50
N PHE A 326 -4.12 -5.07 7.15
CA PHE A 326 -3.29 -5.23 5.96
C PHE A 326 -3.23 -6.69 5.53
N ASP A 327 -3.35 -6.97 4.23
CA ASP A 327 -3.22 -8.33 3.71
C ASP A 327 -2.32 -8.43 2.47
N LEU A 328 -1.59 -9.54 2.38
CA LEU A 328 -1.15 -10.09 1.11
C LEU A 328 -2.06 -11.30 0.85
N ASP A 329 -3.00 -11.15 -0.08
CA ASP A 329 -4.01 -12.15 -0.44
C ASP A 329 -3.61 -12.90 -1.72
N GLY A 330 -4.31 -13.98 -2.05
CA GLY A 330 -3.96 -15.02 -3.00
C GLY A 330 -3.42 -14.53 -4.35
N TYR A 331 -2.59 -15.37 -4.96
CA TYR A 331 -1.89 -15.09 -6.22
C TYR A 331 -0.90 -13.90 -6.16
N VAL A 332 -0.44 -13.51 -4.97
CA VAL A 332 0.58 -12.47 -4.75
C VAL A 332 1.99 -13.05 -4.69
N THR A 333 2.93 -12.38 -5.37
CA THR A 333 4.37 -12.73 -5.36
C THR A 333 5.26 -11.49 -5.20
N ASP A 334 6.51 -11.69 -4.80
CA ASP A 334 7.59 -10.69 -4.80
C ASP A 334 7.24 -9.38 -4.07
N SER A 335 6.42 -9.45 -3.03
CA SER A 335 5.81 -8.29 -2.37
C SER A 335 6.21 -8.16 -0.89
N VAL A 336 6.18 -6.94 -0.36
CA VAL A 336 6.73 -6.58 0.94
C VAL A 336 5.78 -5.68 1.74
N LEU A 337 5.35 -6.15 2.91
CA LEU A 337 4.73 -5.36 3.97
C LEU A 337 5.82 -4.92 4.96
N GLN A 338 6.14 -3.62 5.00
CA GLN A 338 7.19 -3.11 5.88
C GLN A 338 6.93 -1.74 6.50
N TYR A 339 7.34 -1.52 7.76
CA TYR A 339 7.25 -0.21 8.43
C TYR A 339 5.82 0.33 8.60
N ASN A 340 4.82 -0.55 8.66
CA ASN A 340 3.42 -0.17 8.89
C ASN A 340 3.03 -0.32 10.36
N TYR A 341 1.96 0.37 10.75
CA TYR A 341 1.33 0.24 12.06
C TYR A 341 -0.12 -0.21 11.93
N ALA A 342 -0.47 -1.32 12.58
CA ALA A 342 -1.85 -1.83 12.64
C ALA A 342 -2.32 -1.89 14.10
N HIS A 343 -3.46 -1.29 14.45
CA HIS A 343 -3.96 -1.39 15.82
C HIS A 343 -5.47 -1.41 16.02
N ASP A 344 -5.91 -2.09 17.08
CA ASP A 344 -7.31 -2.21 17.50
C ASP A 344 -8.28 -2.67 16.38
N ASN A 345 -7.75 -3.34 15.34
CA ASN A 345 -8.55 -3.98 14.30
C ASN A 345 -9.20 -5.25 14.86
N TRP A 346 -10.43 -5.53 14.41
CA TRP A 346 -11.20 -6.68 14.87
C TRP A 346 -10.61 -8.00 14.39
N GLY A 347 -10.09 -8.00 13.15
CA GLY A 347 -9.30 -9.07 12.55
C GLY A 347 -7.83 -8.99 12.91
N ALA A 348 -6.97 -9.41 11.99
CA ALA A 348 -5.53 -9.40 12.19
C ALA A 348 -4.91 -7.99 12.10
N GLY A 349 -3.68 -7.83 12.60
CA GLY A 349 -2.88 -6.64 12.26
C GLY A 349 -2.37 -6.74 10.82
N PHE A 350 -1.73 -7.86 10.51
CA PHE A 350 -1.22 -8.23 9.20
C PHE A 350 -1.67 -9.65 8.83
N ALA A 351 -2.09 -9.86 7.59
CA ALA A 351 -2.48 -11.14 7.06
C ALA A 351 -1.56 -11.60 5.92
N ALA A 352 -1.49 -12.92 5.76
CA ALA A 352 -0.93 -13.62 4.62
C ALA A 352 -1.90 -14.75 4.25
N TYR A 353 -2.79 -14.49 3.30
CA TYR A 353 -3.71 -15.49 2.76
C TYR A 353 -3.05 -16.26 1.60
N ILE A 354 -2.33 -17.32 1.96
CA ILE A 354 -1.58 -18.16 1.02
C ILE A 354 -2.54 -19.02 0.18
N ASP A 355 -2.86 -18.56 -1.02
CA ASP A 355 -3.65 -19.31 -2.00
C ASP A 355 -3.17 -19.06 -3.44
N GLY A 356 -3.44 -20.02 -4.32
CA GLY A 356 -3.12 -19.94 -5.75
C GLY A 356 -1.62 -19.88 -6.07
N GLU A 357 -1.25 -19.05 -7.04
CA GLU A 357 0.14 -18.80 -7.44
C GLU A 357 0.82 -17.88 -6.41
N TRP A 358 1.16 -18.45 -5.26
CA TRP A 358 1.82 -17.75 -4.16
C TRP A 358 3.35 -17.80 -4.30
N GLY A 359 4.03 -16.68 -3.99
CA GLY A 359 5.49 -16.56 -4.14
C GLY A 359 6.19 -15.84 -2.99
N ARG A 360 7.45 -15.45 -3.23
CA ARG A 360 8.32 -14.78 -2.24
C ARG A 360 7.65 -13.54 -1.67
N ASN A 361 7.19 -13.59 -0.43
CA ASN A 361 6.53 -12.46 0.23
C ASN A 361 7.12 -12.24 1.62
N ILE A 362 7.22 -10.97 2.01
CA ILE A 362 7.93 -10.55 3.22
C ILE A 362 7.05 -9.66 4.09
N ILE A 363 6.95 -9.97 5.39
CA ILE A 363 6.32 -9.12 6.41
C ILE A 363 7.39 -8.76 7.44
N ARG A 364 7.88 -7.51 7.42
CA ARG A 364 9.05 -7.10 8.22
C ARG A 364 8.98 -5.71 8.84
N TYR A 365 9.62 -5.51 9.99
CA TYR A 365 9.71 -4.18 10.63
C TYR A 365 8.37 -3.47 10.80
N ASN A 366 7.27 -4.22 10.96
CA ASN A 366 5.95 -3.66 11.24
C ASN A 366 5.65 -3.69 12.74
N VAL A 367 4.74 -2.83 13.16
CA VAL A 367 4.21 -2.81 14.53
C VAL A 367 2.73 -3.20 14.50
N ALA A 368 2.31 -4.12 15.37
CA ALA A 368 0.91 -4.46 15.56
C ALA A 368 0.54 -4.45 17.05
N VAL A 369 -0.55 -3.78 17.42
CA VAL A 369 -0.98 -3.60 18.81
C VAL A 369 -2.48 -3.84 18.95
N ASN A 370 -2.91 -4.65 19.92
CA ASN A 370 -4.34 -4.86 20.24
C ASN A 370 -5.25 -5.36 19.07
N ASN A 371 -4.69 -5.92 17.99
CA ASN A 371 -5.51 -6.56 16.95
C ASN A 371 -6.00 -7.94 17.42
N ALA A 372 -7.08 -8.46 16.84
CA ALA A 372 -7.65 -9.77 17.17
C ALA A 372 -8.00 -9.97 18.67
N THR A 373 -8.54 -8.92 19.31
CA THR A 373 -8.85 -8.91 20.75
C THR A 373 -10.23 -9.43 21.13
N SER A 374 -11.03 -9.85 20.14
CA SER A 374 -12.40 -10.33 20.35
C SER A 374 -12.51 -11.85 20.40
N TRP A 375 -13.53 -12.37 21.09
CA TRP A 375 -13.84 -13.80 21.12
C TRP A 375 -14.15 -14.40 19.73
N GLY A 376 -14.61 -13.55 18.80
CA GLY A 376 -14.85 -13.92 17.41
C GLY A 376 -13.57 -14.10 16.60
N ALA A 377 -12.50 -13.39 16.97
CA ALA A 377 -11.24 -13.32 16.24
C ALA A 377 -10.26 -14.48 16.52
N SER A 378 -10.72 -15.60 17.09
CA SER A 378 -9.84 -16.73 17.49
C SER A 378 -9.05 -17.42 16.37
N TYR A 379 -9.34 -17.11 15.11
CA TYR A 379 -8.55 -17.51 13.94
C TYR A 379 -7.34 -16.59 13.68
N PHE A 380 -7.36 -15.38 14.22
CA PHE A 380 -6.43 -14.30 13.91
C PHE A 380 -5.40 -14.09 15.03
N GLY A 381 -4.50 -13.14 14.78
CA GLY A 381 -3.52 -12.62 15.72
C GLY A 381 -3.01 -11.28 15.22
N ASN A 382 -2.04 -10.68 15.90
CA ASN A 382 -1.37 -9.49 15.36
C ASN A 382 -0.74 -9.76 13.97
N ILE A 383 -0.28 -11.00 13.72
CA ILE A 383 -0.09 -11.56 12.37
C ILE A 383 -0.94 -12.83 12.22
N VAL A 384 -1.59 -13.03 11.07
CA VAL A 384 -2.21 -14.31 10.69
C VAL A 384 -1.62 -14.89 9.40
N ILE A 385 -1.39 -16.19 9.37
CA ILE A 385 -1.13 -16.98 8.16
C ILE A 385 -2.35 -17.88 7.96
N ALA A 386 -3.26 -17.47 7.08
CA ALA A 386 -4.62 -18.03 7.05
C ALA A 386 -4.69 -19.42 6.37
N ARG A 387 -3.76 -19.71 5.47
CA ARG A 387 -3.70 -20.93 4.65
C ARG A 387 -2.26 -21.45 4.53
N GLY A 388 -2.05 -22.44 3.66
CA GLY A 388 -0.76 -23.06 3.43
C GLY A 388 -0.62 -23.56 2.00
N ALA A 389 0.64 -23.72 1.58
CA ALA A 389 1.06 -24.30 0.31
C ALA A 389 2.44 -24.95 0.52
N ASP A 390 2.85 -25.82 -0.40
CA ASP A 390 4.22 -26.34 -0.42
C ASP A 390 5.21 -25.22 -0.81
N SER A 391 6.10 -24.84 0.11
CA SER A 391 7.17 -23.85 -0.13
C SER A 391 6.67 -22.47 -0.59
N PRO A 392 5.81 -21.77 0.19
CA PRO A 392 5.24 -20.48 -0.19
C PRO A 392 6.26 -19.34 -0.15
N GLN A 393 7.51 -19.58 0.26
CA GLN A 393 8.58 -18.58 0.34
C GLN A 393 8.19 -17.32 1.16
N LEU A 394 7.32 -17.51 2.17
CA LEU A 394 6.92 -16.48 3.12
C LEU A 394 8.00 -16.28 4.19
N SER A 395 8.40 -15.03 4.43
CA SER A 395 9.32 -14.64 5.50
C SER A 395 8.70 -13.56 6.39
N ILE A 396 8.52 -13.87 7.67
CA ILE A 396 7.98 -12.96 8.68
C ILE A 396 9.08 -12.68 9.70
N TYR A 397 9.68 -11.50 9.69
CA TYR A 397 10.76 -11.22 10.62
C TYR A 397 10.86 -9.78 11.12
N ASN A 398 11.47 -9.60 12.28
CA ASN A 398 11.67 -8.27 12.88
C ASN A 398 10.38 -7.45 13.02
N ASN A 399 9.23 -8.06 13.34
CA ASN A 399 8.02 -7.31 13.68
C ASN A 399 7.90 -7.15 15.21
N THR A 400 7.27 -6.08 15.69
CA THR A 400 6.93 -5.89 17.12
C THR A 400 5.43 -6.09 17.27
N LEU A 401 5.03 -7.15 17.99
CA LEU A 401 3.65 -7.60 18.10
C LEU A 401 3.24 -7.55 19.57
N ILE A 402 2.29 -6.67 19.91
CA ILE A 402 1.80 -6.47 21.29
C ILE A 402 0.35 -6.92 21.37
N SER A 403 0.13 -8.09 21.95
CA SER A 403 -1.18 -8.74 22.09
C SER A 403 -1.72 -8.53 23.50
N ASN A 404 -2.96 -8.04 23.60
CA ASN A 404 -3.58 -7.65 24.86
C ASN A 404 -5.04 -8.14 24.90
N GLY A 405 -5.26 -9.32 25.47
CA GLY A 405 -6.57 -9.98 25.44
C GLY A 405 -6.53 -11.40 26.00
N PRO A 406 -7.70 -12.03 26.25
CA PRO A 406 -7.79 -13.28 27.00
C PRO A 406 -7.16 -14.50 26.27
N SER A 407 -6.67 -15.45 27.08
CA SER A 407 -6.06 -16.71 26.61
C SER A 407 -7.06 -17.60 25.88
N ASN A 408 -6.93 -17.67 24.55
CA ASN A 408 -7.55 -18.60 23.58
C ASN A 408 -7.93 -17.92 22.26
N THR A 409 -8.04 -16.59 22.25
CA THR A 409 -8.65 -15.81 21.17
C THR A 409 -7.71 -14.75 20.60
N THR A 410 -6.82 -14.20 21.43
CA THR A 410 -5.80 -13.24 21.00
C THR A 410 -4.42 -13.91 20.95
N ALA A 411 -3.67 -13.68 19.86
CA ALA A 411 -2.30 -14.16 19.70
C ALA A 411 -1.38 -13.11 19.07
N GLY A 412 -0.07 -13.26 19.30
CA GLY A 412 0.96 -12.54 18.55
C GLY A 412 0.98 -12.98 17.08
N ILE A 413 1.16 -14.28 16.87
CA ILE A 413 1.12 -14.91 15.53
C ILE A 413 0.09 -16.05 15.53
N SER A 414 -0.75 -16.11 14.50
CA SER A 414 -1.72 -17.18 14.28
C SER A 414 -1.39 -17.92 12.97
N ILE A 415 -1.23 -19.24 13.02
CA ILE A 415 -0.84 -20.08 11.87
C ILE A 415 -1.95 -21.12 11.62
N GLN A 416 -2.88 -20.82 10.72
CA GLN A 416 -4.11 -21.61 10.55
C GLN A 416 -3.98 -22.77 9.55
N GLY A 417 -3.11 -22.65 8.54
CA GLY A 417 -2.75 -23.76 7.62
C GLY A 417 -1.29 -24.23 7.76
N ASN A 418 -0.81 -25.00 6.79
CA ASN A 418 0.60 -25.43 6.70
C ASN A 418 1.43 -24.63 5.67
N PRO A 419 2.04 -23.49 6.04
CA PRO A 419 2.94 -22.73 5.17
C PRO A 419 4.35 -23.34 5.17
N LYS A 420 4.49 -24.51 4.53
CA LYS A 420 5.68 -25.37 4.60
C LYS A 420 6.97 -24.64 4.19
N GLY A 421 7.93 -24.53 5.11
CA GLY A 421 9.21 -23.86 4.89
C GLY A 421 9.18 -22.34 5.08
N ALA A 422 8.07 -21.74 5.53
CA ALA A 422 8.05 -20.32 5.90
C ALA A 422 8.95 -20.05 7.12
N ILE A 423 9.62 -18.89 7.09
CA ILE A 423 10.56 -18.45 8.14
C ILE A 423 9.87 -17.42 9.03
N ILE A 424 9.88 -17.64 10.34
CA ILE A 424 9.33 -16.72 11.35
C ILE A 424 10.44 -16.40 12.34
N ALA A 425 11.12 -15.26 12.17
CA ALA A 425 12.37 -15.01 12.89
C ALA A 425 12.55 -13.59 13.44
N ASN A 426 13.38 -13.43 14.47
CA ASN A 426 13.78 -12.11 15.00
C ASN A 426 12.61 -11.19 15.45
N ASN A 427 11.38 -11.70 15.62
CA ASN A 427 10.24 -10.89 16.04
C ASN A 427 10.25 -10.65 17.56
N LEU A 428 9.73 -9.50 18.00
CA LEU A 428 9.43 -9.21 19.39
C LEU A 428 7.93 -9.47 19.61
N ILE A 429 7.61 -10.54 20.33
CA ILE A 429 6.23 -10.95 20.60
C ILE A 429 5.94 -10.73 22.09
N ILE A 430 5.01 -9.83 22.37
CA ILE A 430 4.63 -9.42 23.72
C ILE A 430 3.19 -9.85 23.98
N ALA A 431 2.98 -10.58 25.07
CA ALA A 431 1.68 -11.12 25.46
C ALA A 431 1.25 -10.58 26.83
N LEU A 432 0.11 -9.88 26.86
CA LEU A 432 -0.47 -9.22 28.03
C LEU A 432 -1.86 -9.77 28.32
N ASN A 433 -2.26 -9.78 29.60
CA ASN A 433 -3.60 -10.12 30.07
C ASN A 433 -4.10 -11.50 29.59
N GLY A 434 -3.17 -12.45 29.48
CA GLY A 434 -3.41 -13.83 29.06
C GLY A 434 -3.25 -14.13 27.56
N ALA A 435 -2.86 -13.17 26.71
CA ALA A 435 -2.72 -13.46 25.27
C ALA A 435 -1.71 -14.60 24.99
N ASN A 436 -1.88 -15.31 23.88
CA ASN A 436 -0.91 -16.34 23.46
C ASN A 436 0.20 -15.70 22.60
N TYR A 437 1.41 -16.25 22.63
CA TYR A 437 2.45 -15.84 21.69
C TYR A 437 2.16 -16.34 20.27
N ILE A 438 1.87 -17.64 20.19
CA ILE A 438 1.59 -18.35 18.94
C ILE A 438 0.36 -19.22 19.14
N ASN A 439 -0.58 -19.11 18.20
CA ASN A 439 -1.68 -20.05 18.00
C ASN A 439 -1.47 -20.79 16.68
N THR A 440 -1.80 -22.08 16.63
CA THR A 440 -1.91 -22.81 15.36
C THR A 440 -3.29 -23.46 15.21
N GLY A 441 -3.67 -23.67 13.95
CA GLY A 441 -4.78 -24.54 13.55
C GLY A 441 -4.50 -26.01 13.88
N SER A 442 -5.40 -26.90 13.45
CA SER A 442 -5.30 -28.35 13.69
C SER A 442 -4.21 -29.04 12.86
N GLU A 443 -3.84 -28.47 11.72
CA GLU A 443 -2.74 -28.96 10.88
C GLU A 443 -1.40 -28.77 11.60
N LEU A 444 -0.41 -29.62 11.30
CA LEU A 444 0.96 -29.41 11.79
C LEU A 444 1.66 -28.41 10.85
N PRO A 445 2.02 -27.20 11.31
CA PRO A 445 2.72 -26.25 10.45
C PRO A 445 4.21 -26.61 10.37
N GLU A 446 4.69 -26.87 9.16
CA GLU A 446 6.09 -27.15 8.85
C GLU A 446 6.89 -25.85 8.69
N VAL A 447 6.85 -24.99 9.72
CA VAL A 447 7.52 -23.68 9.74
C VAL A 447 8.89 -23.74 10.43
N GLN A 448 9.77 -22.79 10.10
CA GLN A 448 11.00 -22.52 10.85
C GLN A 448 10.81 -21.28 11.72
N ILE A 449 10.56 -21.47 13.02
CA ILE A 449 10.49 -20.38 13.99
C ILE A 449 11.85 -20.27 14.70
N LEU A 450 12.53 -19.13 14.62
CA LEU A 450 13.91 -18.96 15.09
C LEU A 450 14.21 -17.57 15.66
N SER A 451 14.90 -17.49 16.79
CA SER A 451 15.43 -16.24 17.35
C SER A 451 14.37 -15.19 17.69
N ASN A 452 13.15 -15.58 18.03
CA ASN A 452 12.13 -14.62 18.48
C ASN A 452 12.26 -14.33 19.98
N SER A 453 11.81 -13.15 20.41
CA SER A 453 11.71 -12.79 21.84
C SER A 453 10.26 -12.87 22.31
N TYR A 454 10.04 -13.55 23.43
CA TYR A 454 8.75 -13.83 24.04
C TYR A 454 8.69 -13.15 25.40
N TYR A 455 8.02 -12.00 25.49
CA TYR A 455 7.87 -11.26 26.75
C TYR A 455 6.44 -11.28 27.29
N LEU A 456 6.34 -11.52 28.61
CA LEU A 456 5.10 -11.74 29.35
C LEU A 456 4.96 -10.77 30.53
N THR A 457 3.72 -10.45 30.87
CA THR A 457 3.36 -10.00 32.23
C THR A 457 2.83 -11.15 33.12
N ASP A 458 2.27 -12.20 32.52
CA ASP A 458 1.51 -13.25 33.23
C ASP A 458 2.12 -14.65 33.09
N GLN A 459 1.60 -15.47 32.16
CA GLN A 459 2.05 -16.85 31.90
C GLN A 459 2.52 -17.02 30.47
N PHE A 460 3.53 -17.85 30.24
CA PHE A 460 3.90 -18.26 28.89
C PHE A 460 2.77 -19.12 28.30
N ALA A 461 2.35 -18.82 27.07
CA ALA A 461 1.30 -19.59 26.39
C ALA A 461 1.55 -19.69 24.88
N ILE A 462 1.71 -20.92 24.40
CA ILE A 462 1.65 -21.27 22.96
C ILE A 462 0.63 -22.38 22.79
N ARG A 463 -0.33 -22.19 21.88
CA ARG A 463 -1.20 -23.27 21.40
C ARG A 463 -0.60 -23.83 20.12
N TRP A 464 -0.14 -25.09 20.19
CA TRP A 464 0.36 -25.84 19.06
C TRP A 464 -0.58 -27.02 18.79
N ARG A 465 -1.47 -26.82 17.83
CA ARG A 465 -2.59 -27.70 17.44
C ARG A 465 -3.57 -27.98 18.59
N ASP A 466 -3.55 -29.23 19.05
CA ASP A 466 -4.31 -29.84 20.15
C ASP A 466 -3.66 -29.64 21.53
N ARG A 467 -2.44 -29.08 21.59
CA ARG A 467 -1.65 -28.95 22.82
C ARG A 467 -1.40 -27.48 23.18
N ASN A 468 -1.55 -27.17 24.46
CA ASN A 468 -1.12 -25.90 25.04
C ASN A 468 0.21 -26.12 25.77
N TYR A 469 1.18 -25.26 25.50
CA TYR A 469 2.49 -25.25 26.13
C TYR A 469 2.61 -24.02 27.03
N THR A 470 2.87 -24.26 28.32
CA THR A 470 3.05 -23.21 29.35
C THR A 470 4.52 -22.95 29.67
N ASN A 471 5.45 -23.49 28.89
CA ASN A 471 6.89 -23.35 29.06
C ASN A 471 7.59 -23.41 27.70
N LEU A 472 8.57 -22.51 27.50
CA LEU A 472 9.33 -22.38 26.26
C LEU A 472 10.20 -23.61 25.94
N ASP A 473 10.87 -24.16 26.95
CA ASP A 473 11.78 -25.30 26.78
C ASP A 473 11.02 -26.57 26.39
N THR A 474 9.82 -26.81 26.97
CA THR A 474 9.00 -27.98 26.62
C THR A 474 8.41 -27.86 25.22
N TRP A 475 8.04 -26.65 24.77
CA TRP A 475 7.61 -26.41 23.38
C TRP A 475 8.77 -26.58 22.39
N ARG A 476 9.95 -26.03 22.70
CA ARG A 476 11.18 -26.21 21.92
C ARG A 476 11.54 -27.69 21.77
N GLN A 477 11.56 -28.44 22.87
CA GLN A 477 11.84 -29.89 22.86
C GLN A 477 10.82 -30.68 22.04
N ALA A 478 9.54 -30.31 22.07
CA ALA A 478 8.48 -31.03 21.37
C ALA A 478 8.35 -30.70 19.88
N THR A 479 8.90 -29.57 19.42
CA THR A 479 8.72 -29.08 18.04
C THR A 479 10.02 -28.87 17.26
N GLY A 480 11.17 -28.75 17.94
CA GLY A 480 12.45 -28.37 17.33
C GLY A 480 12.57 -26.87 17.00
N ASN A 481 11.47 -26.11 17.03
CA ASN A 481 11.48 -24.66 16.84
C ASN A 481 12.33 -23.95 17.89
N GLU A 482 12.77 -22.73 17.57
CA GLU A 482 13.67 -21.93 18.39
C GLU A 482 15.02 -22.61 18.69
N THR A 483 15.45 -23.51 17.79
CA THR A 483 16.75 -24.21 17.87
C THR A 483 17.54 -24.03 16.57
N LEU A 484 18.80 -23.61 16.68
CA LEU A 484 19.77 -23.58 15.57
C LEU A 484 21.10 -24.15 16.05
N ASP A 485 21.74 -25.03 15.27
CA ASP A 485 22.98 -25.74 15.62
C ASP A 485 22.97 -26.39 17.02
N GLY A 486 21.81 -26.94 17.41
CA GLY A 486 21.58 -27.57 18.72
C GLY A 486 21.48 -26.61 19.91
N LYS A 487 21.45 -25.29 19.68
CA LYS A 487 21.34 -24.25 20.71
C LYS A 487 19.99 -23.56 20.64
N SER A 488 19.47 -23.14 21.81
CA SER A 488 18.29 -22.26 21.86
C SER A 488 18.60 -20.93 21.19
N THR A 489 17.66 -20.42 20.41
CA THR A 489 17.70 -19.08 19.79
C THR A 489 16.70 -18.12 20.43
N ALA A 490 15.67 -18.62 21.11
CA ALA A 490 14.65 -17.79 21.75
C ALA A 490 15.17 -16.92 22.91
N PHE A 491 14.51 -15.77 23.10
CA PHE A 491 14.75 -14.82 24.18
C PHE A 491 13.49 -14.54 25.01
N THR A 492 13.67 -14.11 26.25
CA THR A 492 12.56 -13.76 27.18
C THR A 492 12.86 -12.50 28.01
N ASP A 493 13.81 -11.69 27.55
CA ASP A 493 14.23 -10.47 28.23
C ASP A 493 13.18 -9.36 28.13
N ASP A 494 13.06 -8.58 29.21
CA ASP A 494 12.16 -7.42 29.27
C ASP A 494 12.52 -6.37 28.21
N PRO A 495 11.59 -6.01 27.29
CA PRO A 495 11.82 -5.02 26.23
C PRO A 495 11.72 -3.57 26.72
N GLN A 496 11.20 -3.30 27.92
CA GLN A 496 10.87 -1.98 28.48
C GLN A 496 9.68 -1.29 27.76
N LEU A 497 8.56 -2.02 27.65
CA LEU A 497 7.30 -1.58 27.03
C LEU A 497 6.64 -0.39 27.75
N ASP A 498 6.26 0.66 27.00
CA ASP A 498 5.32 1.69 27.47
C ASP A 498 3.86 1.20 27.30
N THR A 499 3.31 0.60 28.36
CA THR A 499 1.92 0.11 28.39
C THR A 499 0.88 1.23 28.42
N THR A 500 1.27 2.50 28.62
CA THR A 500 0.34 3.65 28.59
C THR A 500 0.01 4.11 27.17
N ALA A 501 0.71 3.58 26.16
CA ALA A 501 0.63 3.98 24.76
C ALA A 501 0.07 2.90 23.83
N LEU A 502 -0.58 1.86 24.38
CA LEU A 502 -1.14 0.77 23.58
C LEU A 502 -2.32 1.28 22.72
N GLY A 503 -2.23 1.14 21.41
CA GLY A 503 -3.27 1.58 20.47
C GLY A 503 -3.35 3.09 20.28
N GLU A 504 -2.25 3.84 20.55
CA GLU A 504 -2.26 5.29 20.32
C GLU A 504 -2.37 5.61 18.82
N ILE A 505 -3.35 6.43 18.43
CA ILE A 505 -3.52 6.87 17.05
C ILE A 505 -2.37 7.84 16.71
N CYS A 506 -1.50 7.42 15.79
CA CYS A 506 -0.38 8.21 15.32
C CYS A 506 -0.83 9.32 14.36
N GLY A 507 -1.88 9.11 13.57
CA GLY A 507 -2.28 10.03 12.51
C GLY A 507 -1.26 10.02 11.37
N GLY A 508 -0.97 8.82 10.87
CA GLY A 508 0.07 8.51 9.91
C GLY A 508 1.39 8.10 10.57
N TYR A 509 2.23 7.40 9.80
CA TYR A 509 3.54 6.94 10.27
C TYR A 509 4.41 8.09 10.79
N LYS A 510 4.97 7.90 11.99
CA LYS A 510 5.92 8.80 12.64
C LYS A 510 6.99 7.95 13.31
N ARG A 511 8.27 8.34 13.20
CA ARG A 511 9.38 7.68 13.91
C ARG A 511 9.23 7.66 15.44
N SER A 512 8.39 8.54 15.98
CA SER A 512 8.07 8.67 17.39
C SER A 512 6.72 8.05 17.78
N CYS A 513 6.15 7.16 16.97
CA CYS A 513 4.84 6.55 17.22
C CYS A 513 4.69 5.18 16.54
N PRO A 514 4.12 4.16 17.19
CA PRO A 514 3.57 4.19 18.56
C PRO A 514 4.67 4.06 19.61
N ARG A 515 4.64 4.92 20.64
CA ARG A 515 5.57 4.93 21.79
C ARG A 515 5.74 3.56 22.44
N ALA A 516 4.66 2.77 22.50
CA ALA A 516 4.65 1.40 22.98
C ALA A 516 5.72 0.51 22.30
N ALA A 517 6.06 0.74 21.03
CA ALA A 517 7.00 -0.09 20.28
C ALA A 517 8.39 0.53 20.06
N LEU A 518 8.66 1.73 20.58
CA LEU A 518 9.94 2.44 20.34
C LEU A 518 11.06 2.02 21.27
N HIS A 519 10.72 1.60 22.48
CA HIS A 519 11.69 1.20 23.49
C HIS A 519 12.06 -0.27 23.30
N VAL A 520 13.34 -0.51 23.03
CA VAL A 520 13.92 -1.86 22.98
C VAL A 520 15.10 -1.89 23.94
N SER A 521 14.93 -2.68 24.99
CA SER A 521 15.95 -2.99 25.99
C SER A 521 17.31 -3.35 25.39
N GLN A 522 18.38 -2.82 26.00
CA GLN A 522 19.77 -3.15 25.64
C GLN A 522 20.08 -4.65 25.70
N LYS A 523 19.27 -5.44 26.42
CA LYS A 523 19.37 -6.90 26.49
C LYS A 523 18.91 -7.61 25.22
N LEU A 524 18.21 -6.94 24.30
CA LEU A 524 17.75 -7.48 23.01
C LEU A 524 18.59 -6.99 21.82
N MET A 525 19.43 -5.97 22.02
CA MET A 525 20.30 -5.40 20.98
C MET A 525 21.39 -6.39 20.56
N GLY A 526 21.50 -6.64 19.25
CA GLY A 526 22.57 -7.45 18.65
C GLY A 526 22.47 -8.95 18.85
N ARG A 527 21.28 -9.48 19.20
CA ARG A 527 21.06 -10.90 19.52
C ARG A 527 20.36 -11.70 18.42
N ALA A 528 19.79 -11.03 17.45
CA ALA A 528 19.02 -11.68 16.39
C ALA A 528 19.94 -12.36 15.37
N ILE A 529 19.46 -13.44 14.75
CA ILE A 529 20.25 -14.19 13.77
C ILE A 529 20.44 -13.41 12.47
N ASP A 530 21.59 -13.61 11.81
CA ASP A 530 21.89 -13.03 10.51
C ASP A 530 21.12 -13.77 9.40
N LEU A 531 19.96 -13.22 9.06
CA LEU A 531 19.10 -13.73 7.98
C LEU A 531 19.68 -13.47 6.58
N THR A 532 20.74 -12.68 6.43
CA THR A 532 21.40 -12.41 5.14
C THR A 532 22.34 -13.54 4.69
N LYS A 533 22.60 -14.52 5.57
CA LYS A 533 23.54 -15.63 5.34
C LYS A 533 22.82 -16.94 5.01
N PRO A 534 23.53 -17.90 4.39
CA PRO A 534 23.05 -19.26 4.28
C PRO A 534 22.67 -19.85 5.66
N PRO A 535 21.58 -20.62 5.76
CA PRO A 535 20.73 -21.08 4.66
C PRO A 535 19.68 -20.05 4.17
N PHE A 536 19.43 -18.98 4.92
CA PHE A 536 18.28 -18.09 4.71
C PHE A 536 18.41 -17.16 3.51
N ASN A 537 19.55 -16.45 3.37
CA ASN A 537 19.85 -15.54 2.25
C ASN A 537 18.75 -14.48 1.96
N LEU A 538 18.09 -13.97 2.99
CA LEU A 538 16.99 -13.01 2.86
C LEU A 538 17.52 -11.59 2.62
N ASP A 539 16.85 -10.81 1.76
CA ASP A 539 16.92 -9.35 1.85
C ASP A 539 16.30 -8.93 3.18
N VAL A 540 17.06 -8.23 4.02
CA VAL A 540 16.60 -7.61 5.29
C VAL A 540 16.38 -6.11 5.16
N GLY A 541 16.57 -5.53 3.97
CA GLY A 541 16.44 -4.10 3.74
C GLY A 541 17.62 -3.29 4.29
N SER A 542 17.44 -1.98 4.38
CA SER A 542 18.48 -1.02 4.78
C SER A 542 18.18 -0.25 6.07
N ARG A 543 16.95 -0.37 6.61
CA ARG A 543 16.52 0.32 7.82
C ARG A 543 15.45 -0.44 8.61
N ASP A 544 15.30 -0.08 9.87
CA ASP A 544 14.22 -0.51 10.77
C ASP A 544 12.98 0.41 10.67
N TYR A 545 11.99 0.20 11.56
CA TYR A 545 10.76 1.00 11.64
C TYR A 545 11.01 2.50 11.89
N VAL A 546 11.98 2.89 12.74
CA VAL A 546 12.24 4.32 13.05
C VAL A 546 13.28 4.96 12.13
N GLY A 547 13.82 4.19 11.17
CA GLY A 547 14.80 4.65 10.19
C GLY A 547 16.26 4.60 10.67
N ASN A 548 16.58 3.80 11.68
CA ASN A 548 17.95 3.38 11.99
C ASN A 548 18.47 2.51 10.85
N LYS A 549 19.78 2.54 10.57
CA LYS A 549 20.36 1.68 9.53
C LYS A 549 20.50 0.25 10.04
N ILE A 550 20.20 -0.72 9.17
CA ILE A 550 20.52 -2.12 9.45
C ILE A 550 21.97 -2.39 9.00
N PRO A 551 22.83 -3.01 9.83
CA PRO A 551 24.16 -3.41 9.41
C PRO A 551 24.11 -4.35 8.19
N GLN A 552 24.72 -3.92 7.09
CA GLN A 552 24.96 -4.81 5.96
C GLN A 552 26.18 -5.68 6.26
N SER A 553 26.10 -6.96 5.89
CA SER A 553 26.80 -8.03 6.60
C SER A 553 28.31 -7.83 6.79
N GLY A 554 28.82 -8.10 7.99
CA GLY A 554 30.25 -8.23 8.28
C GLY A 554 30.90 -7.13 9.12
N SER A 555 30.16 -6.10 9.57
CA SER A 555 30.74 -4.94 10.30
C SER A 555 30.39 -4.82 11.78
N GLY A 556 29.97 -5.90 12.46
CA GLY A 556 29.90 -5.96 13.93
C GLY A 556 28.49 -5.98 14.56
N THR A 557 28.48 -6.43 15.82
CA THR A 557 27.39 -6.35 16.84
C THR A 557 25.93 -6.67 16.49
N GLY A 558 25.67 -7.43 15.42
CA GLY A 558 24.50 -8.31 15.30
C GLY A 558 23.17 -7.64 14.96
N TYR A 559 22.21 -8.45 14.50
CA TYR A 559 20.88 -7.97 14.12
C TYR A 559 20.03 -7.73 15.38
N GLY A 560 19.14 -6.75 15.36
CA GLY A 560 18.22 -6.46 16.47
C GLY A 560 16.95 -7.32 16.43
N ILE A 561 16.24 -7.38 17.55
CA ILE A 561 14.96 -8.09 17.67
C ILE A 561 13.81 -7.08 17.59
N GLY A 562 12.74 -7.44 16.88
CA GLY A 562 11.56 -6.60 16.69
C GLY A 562 11.75 -5.53 15.61
N ALA A 563 10.78 -4.62 15.54
CA ALA A 563 10.67 -3.61 14.49
C ALA A 563 11.63 -2.43 14.64
N VAL A 564 12.18 -2.22 15.85
CA VAL A 564 13.16 -1.17 16.14
C VAL A 564 14.49 -1.84 16.47
N VAL A 565 15.48 -1.62 15.61
CA VAL A 565 16.83 -2.15 15.69
C VAL A 565 17.77 -1.01 16.05
N VAL A 566 18.11 -0.93 17.32
CA VAL A 566 19.08 0.04 17.85
C VAL A 566 20.49 -0.55 17.71
N ASP A 567 21.39 0.19 17.07
CA ASP A 567 22.82 -0.11 17.03
C ASP A 567 23.50 0.35 18.35
N LYS A 568 24.62 -0.26 18.72
CA LYS A 568 25.26 -0.04 20.04
C LYS A 568 26.19 1.16 20.12
#